data_AF-A0A016S6X4-F1
#
_entry.id   AF-A0A016S6X4-F1
#
_cell.length_a   1.000
_cell.length_b   1.000
_cell.length_c   1.000
_cell.angle_alpha   90.00
_cell.angle_beta   90.00
_cell.angle_gamma   90.00
#
_symmetry.space_group_name_H-M   'P 1'
#
loop_
_entity.id
_entity.type
_entity.pdbx_description
1 polymer ?
#
loop_
_entity_poly.entity_id
_entity_poly.type
_entity_poly.pdbx_seq_one_letter_code
_entity_poly.pdbx_strand_id
1 'polypeptide(L)'
;MKAAHYDISRQLDAKDCGERLIYRLPRKSRQRQTEDIGMFYGVNDEHGQLITDRKKATKRWCDFFEKISTEEFGHPPIPQLPPTRGPIQPITVEETMAALKRMKPGKATGPDDVAAELWKSRHWNSA
;
A
#
# COMPACT_ATOMS: atom_id res chain seq x y z
N MET A 1 5.68 -29.84 -14.59
CA MET A 1 6.12 -28.48 -14.15
C MET A 1 7.63 -28.25 -14.19
N LYS A 2 8.50 -29.20 -13.80
CA LYS A 2 9.97 -28.97 -13.74
C LYS A 2 10.67 -28.74 -15.09
N ALA A 3 10.18 -29.35 -16.18
CA ALA A 3 10.79 -29.22 -17.50
C ALA A 3 10.73 -27.77 -18.06
N ALA A 4 9.61 -27.07 -17.84
CA ALA A 4 9.43 -25.70 -18.33
C ALA A 4 10.32 -24.69 -17.59
N HIS A 5 10.57 -24.90 -16.29
CA HIS A 5 11.43 -24.02 -15.49
C HIS A 5 12.91 -24.13 -15.93
N TYR A 6 13.36 -25.34 -16.25
CA TYR A 6 14.74 -25.59 -16.68
C TYR A 6 15.03 -25.00 -18.06
N ASP A 7 14.06 -25.03 -18.97
CA ASP A 7 14.20 -24.49 -20.33
C ASP A 7 14.26 -22.95 -20.34
N ILE A 8 13.53 -22.28 -19.44
CA ILE A 8 13.60 -20.83 -19.25
C ILE A 8 14.98 -20.41 -18.71
N SER A 9 15.55 -21.14 -17.75
CA SER A 9 16.90 -20.87 -17.24
C SER A 9 17.94 -20.94 -18.36
N ARG A 10 17.88 -21.98 -19.19
CA ARG A 10 18.77 -22.15 -20.35
C ARG A 10 18.63 -21.02 -21.39
N GLN A 11 17.43 -20.49 -21.58
CA GLN A 11 17.18 -19.35 -22.48
C GLN A 11 17.67 -18.01 -21.92
N LEU A 12 17.75 -17.87 -20.58
CA LEU A 12 18.33 -16.70 -19.91
C LEU A 12 19.86 -16.69 -19.98
N ASP A 13 20.48 -17.88 -19.95
CA ASP A 13 21.94 -18.03 -20.06
C ASP A 13 22.49 -17.77 -21.49
N ALA A 14 21.60 -17.70 -22.49
CA ALA A 14 21.97 -17.36 -23.86
C ALA A 14 22.18 -15.84 -24.03
N LYS A 15 23.44 -15.44 -24.28
CA LYS A 15 23.93 -14.04 -24.25
C LYS A 15 23.06 -13.00 -24.97
N ASP A 16 22.43 -13.32 -26.11
CA ASP A 16 21.65 -12.34 -26.90
C ASP A 16 20.13 -12.40 -26.65
N CYS A 17 19.63 -13.51 -26.09
CA CYS A 17 18.20 -13.73 -25.86
C CYS A 17 17.79 -13.47 -24.41
N GLY A 18 18.73 -13.61 -23.46
CA GLY A 18 18.49 -13.49 -22.02
C GLY A 18 18.07 -12.09 -21.60
N GLU A 19 18.73 -11.04 -22.08
CA GLU A 19 18.44 -9.65 -21.66
C GLU A 19 17.00 -9.24 -21.98
N ARG A 20 16.50 -9.53 -23.18
CA ARG A 20 15.10 -9.22 -23.56
C ARG A 20 14.09 -10.12 -22.84
N LEU A 21 14.51 -11.26 -22.31
CA LEU A 21 13.66 -12.16 -21.52
C LEU A 21 13.59 -11.72 -20.05
N ILE A 22 14.68 -11.19 -19.49
CA ILE A 22 14.75 -10.64 -18.12
C ILE A 22 13.69 -9.55 -17.92
N TYR A 23 13.44 -8.68 -18.89
CA TYR A 23 12.39 -7.66 -18.77
C TYR A 23 10.99 -8.17 -19.19
N ARG A 24 10.92 -9.10 -20.15
CA ARG A 24 9.64 -9.57 -20.73
C ARG A 24 8.91 -10.55 -19.83
N LEU A 25 9.63 -11.44 -19.15
CA LEU A 25 9.04 -12.47 -18.29
C LEU A 25 8.36 -11.86 -17.04
N PRO A 26 9.02 -10.96 -16.27
CA PRO A 26 8.37 -10.30 -15.14
C PRO A 26 7.21 -9.40 -15.59
N ARG A 27 7.36 -8.70 -16.72
CA ARG A 27 6.28 -7.86 -17.29
C ARG A 27 5.06 -8.69 -17.66
N LYS A 28 5.23 -9.82 -18.36
CA LYS A 28 4.12 -10.74 -18.69
C LYS A 28 3.50 -11.37 -17.45
N SER A 29 4.32 -11.75 -16.46
CA SER A 29 3.81 -12.32 -15.21
C SER A 29 2.97 -11.31 -14.44
N ARG A 30 3.43 -10.06 -14.30
CA ARG A 30 2.68 -8.96 -13.68
C ARG A 30 1.40 -8.62 -14.44
N GLN A 31 1.47 -8.58 -15.78
CA GLN A 31 0.30 -8.35 -16.62
C GLN A 31 -0.76 -9.44 -16.42
N ARG A 32 -0.36 -10.73 -16.46
CA ARG A 32 -1.28 -11.86 -16.21
C ARG A 32 -1.87 -11.83 -14.79
N GLN A 33 -1.08 -11.48 -13.79
CA GLN A 33 -1.56 -11.30 -12.41
C GLN A 33 -2.60 -10.17 -12.33
N THR A 34 -2.48 -9.13 -13.14
CA THR A 34 -3.47 -8.03 -13.19
C THR A 34 -4.71 -8.43 -13.98
N GLU A 35 -4.59 -9.28 -15.00
CA GLU A 35 -5.69 -9.83 -15.79
C GLU A 35 -6.52 -10.86 -15.01
N ASP A 36 -5.89 -11.70 -14.17
CA ASP A 36 -6.56 -12.65 -13.26
C ASP A 36 -7.31 -11.94 -12.14
N ILE A 37 -6.85 -10.75 -11.72
CA ILE A 37 -7.66 -9.82 -10.93
C ILE A 37 -8.62 -9.14 -11.90
N GLY A 38 -9.60 -9.90 -12.40
CA GLY A 38 -10.76 -9.28 -13.05
C GLY A 38 -11.26 -8.20 -12.13
N MET A 39 -11.24 -6.94 -12.59
CA MET A 39 -11.77 -5.80 -11.83
C MET A 39 -13.24 -6.05 -11.58
N PHE A 40 -13.52 -6.75 -10.49
CA PHE A 40 -14.85 -7.12 -10.09
C PHE A 40 -15.50 -5.88 -9.50
N TYR A 41 -16.21 -5.17 -10.36
CA TYR A 41 -17.09 -4.08 -9.94
C TYR A 41 -18.38 -4.70 -9.38
N GLY A 42 -18.29 -5.19 -8.16
CA GLY A 42 -19.41 -5.79 -7.44
C GLY A 42 -19.57 -5.20 -6.05
N VAL A 43 -20.80 -4.82 -5.70
CA VAL A 43 -21.15 -4.25 -4.39
C VAL A 43 -22.38 -4.98 -3.87
N ASN A 44 -22.40 -5.31 -2.59
CA ASN A 44 -23.59 -5.90 -1.99
C ASN A 44 -24.62 -4.81 -1.66
N ASP A 45 -25.89 -5.12 -1.91
CA ASP A 45 -27.01 -4.33 -1.44
C ASP A 45 -27.24 -4.52 0.08
N GLU A 46 -28.31 -3.92 0.59
CA GLU A 46 -28.67 -3.99 2.02
C GLU A 46 -29.08 -5.40 2.48
N HIS A 47 -29.47 -6.26 1.55
CA HIS A 47 -29.86 -7.64 1.81
C HIS A 47 -28.71 -8.63 1.55
N GLY A 48 -27.51 -8.12 1.24
CA GLY A 48 -26.34 -8.94 0.93
C GLY A 48 -26.33 -9.51 -0.48
N GLN A 49 -27.22 -9.05 -1.37
CA GLN A 49 -27.26 -9.47 -2.76
C GLN A 49 -26.27 -8.68 -3.60
N LEU A 50 -25.51 -9.38 -4.43
CA LEU A 50 -24.47 -8.79 -5.25
C LEU A 50 -25.03 -7.99 -6.42
N ILE A 51 -24.69 -6.71 -6.48
CA ILE A 51 -24.92 -5.81 -7.60
C ILE A 51 -23.65 -5.76 -8.46
N THR A 52 -23.75 -6.24 -9.70
CA THR A 52 -22.69 -6.16 -10.72
C THR A 52 -22.91 -5.06 -11.76
N ASP A 53 -24.11 -4.48 -11.83
CA ASP A 53 -24.37 -3.34 -12.71
C ASP A 53 -23.63 -2.10 -12.21
N ARG A 54 -22.79 -1.52 -13.06
CA ARG A 54 -21.90 -0.41 -12.70
C ARG A 54 -22.66 0.82 -12.20
N LYS A 55 -23.81 1.16 -12.81
CA LYS A 55 -24.58 2.35 -12.41
C LYS A 55 -25.23 2.13 -11.05
N LYS A 56 -25.83 0.96 -10.83
CA LYS A 56 -26.43 0.58 -9.54
C LYS A 56 -25.38 0.45 -8.44
N ALA A 57 -24.23 -0.14 -8.72
CA ALA A 57 -23.13 -0.25 -7.76
C ALA A 57 -22.60 1.14 -7.37
N THR A 58 -22.42 2.05 -8.33
CA THR A 58 -22.00 3.43 -8.07
C THR A 58 -23.03 4.16 -7.20
N LYS A 59 -24.32 4.04 -7.52
CA LYS A 59 -25.38 4.62 -6.70
C LYS A 59 -25.38 4.09 -5.27
N ARG A 60 -25.25 2.76 -5.11
CA ARG A 60 -25.17 2.13 -3.79
C ARG A 60 -23.97 2.62 -2.98
N TRP A 61 -22.81 2.83 -3.61
CA TRP A 61 -21.65 3.46 -2.98
C TRP A 61 -21.97 4.88 -2.49
N CYS A 62 -22.59 5.72 -3.34
CA CYS A 62 -22.99 7.08 -2.97
C CYS A 62 -23.94 7.08 -1.75
N ASP A 63 -25.01 6.29 -1.82
CA ASP A 63 -26.01 6.21 -0.76
C ASP A 63 -25.39 5.74 0.58
N PHE A 64 -24.47 4.76 0.54
CA PHE A 64 -23.77 4.28 1.73
C PHE A 64 -22.89 5.36 2.34
N PHE A 65 -22.06 6.03 1.54
CA PHE A 65 -21.17 7.07 2.02
C PHE A 65 -21.96 8.27 2.55
N GLU A 66 -23.02 8.70 1.87
CA GLU A 66 -23.89 9.78 2.34
C GLU A 66 -24.46 9.47 3.74
N LYS A 67 -24.92 8.23 3.96
CA LYS A 67 -25.44 7.78 5.26
C LYS A 67 -24.39 7.80 6.39
N ILE A 68 -23.14 7.47 6.10
CA ILE A 68 -22.08 7.45 7.13
C ILE A 68 -21.31 8.78 7.25
N SER A 69 -21.47 9.71 6.30
CA SER A 69 -20.70 10.96 6.21
C SER A 69 -21.42 12.19 6.75
N THR A 70 -22.61 12.02 7.31
CA THR A 70 -23.42 13.13 7.85
C THR A 70 -22.96 13.66 9.21
N GLU A 71 -22.06 12.98 9.92
CA GLU A 71 -21.62 13.40 11.24
C GLU A 71 -20.12 13.66 11.24
N GLU A 72 -19.75 14.94 11.33
CA GLU A 72 -18.38 15.32 11.68
C GLU A 72 -18.11 14.77 13.08
N PHE A 73 -17.11 13.89 13.21
CA PHE A 73 -16.68 13.43 14.51
C PHE A 73 -16.27 14.65 15.32
N GLY A 74 -16.94 14.86 16.46
CA GLY A 74 -16.60 15.93 17.39
C GLY A 74 -15.12 15.87 17.75
N HIS A 75 -14.33 16.77 17.16
CA HIS A 75 -12.92 16.92 17.48
C HIS A 75 -12.73 18.19 18.28
N PRO A 76 -11.73 18.25 19.18
CA PRO A 76 -11.39 19.50 19.84
C PRO A 76 -11.10 20.58 18.79
N PRO A 77 -11.37 21.86 19.10
CA PRO A 77 -10.98 22.96 18.24
C PRO A 77 -9.49 22.86 17.89
N ILE A 78 -9.17 22.94 16.60
CA ILE A 78 -7.79 22.97 16.15
C ILE A 78 -7.17 24.28 16.67
N PRO A 79 -6.11 24.23 17.50
CA PRO A 79 -5.46 25.44 17.98
C PRO A 79 -4.95 26.27 16.79
N GLN A 80 -5.44 27.50 16.67
CA GLN A 80 -4.92 28.46 15.71
C GLN A 80 -3.58 28.98 16.25
N LEU A 81 -2.49 28.32 15.86
CA LEU A 81 -1.14 28.78 16.20
C LEU A 81 -0.66 29.78 15.14
N PRO A 82 0.00 30.88 15.53
CA PRO A 82 0.62 31.78 14.57
C PRO A 82 1.61 30.97 13.70
N PRO A 83 1.75 31.29 12.41
CA PRO A 83 2.73 30.64 11.56
C PRO A 83 4.11 30.73 12.23
N THR A 84 4.80 29.60 12.33
CA THR A 84 6.18 29.57 12.82
C THR A 84 7.03 30.44 11.90
N ARG A 85 7.43 31.61 12.38
CA ARG A 85 8.29 32.54 11.63
C ARG A 85 9.75 32.14 11.82
N GLY A 86 10.49 32.03 10.72
CA GLY A 86 11.93 31.74 10.72
C GLY A 86 12.28 30.35 10.20
N PRO A 87 13.58 29.97 10.25
CA PRO A 87 14.04 28.66 9.81
C PRO A 87 13.40 27.54 10.64
N ILE A 88 13.00 26.46 9.98
CA ILE A 88 12.54 25.23 10.64
C ILE A 88 13.74 24.66 11.42
N GLN A 89 13.55 24.35 12.70
CA GLN A 89 14.60 23.72 13.50
C GLN A 89 14.94 22.34 12.94
N PRO A 90 16.22 21.93 12.93
CA PRO A 90 16.60 20.59 12.51
C PRO A 90 16.01 19.56 13.46
N ILE A 91 15.58 18.41 12.92
CA ILE A 91 15.10 17.29 13.72
C ILE A 91 16.25 16.77 14.58
N THR A 92 16.03 16.70 15.90
CA THR A 92 17.02 16.21 16.86
C THR A 92 16.99 14.69 16.99
N VAL A 93 18.09 14.13 17.50
CA VAL A 93 18.17 12.69 17.80
C VAL A 93 17.17 12.32 18.90
N GLU A 94 17.01 13.20 19.88
CA GLU A 94 16.08 13.05 21.01
C GLU A 94 14.63 12.97 20.52
N GLU A 95 14.21 13.85 19.61
CA GLU A 95 12.88 13.81 18.99
C GLU A 95 12.66 12.52 18.21
N THR A 96 13.67 12.10 17.42
CA THR A 96 13.60 10.86 16.64
C THR A 96 13.45 9.65 17.57
N MET A 97 14.23 9.59 18.66
CA MET A 97 14.13 8.53 19.65
C MET A 97 12.79 8.55 20.39
N ALA A 98 12.27 9.72 20.73
CA ALA A 98 10.96 9.86 21.36
C ALA A 98 9.83 9.39 20.43
N ALA A 99 9.89 9.72 19.14
CA ALA A 99 8.94 9.26 18.14
C ALA A 99 8.97 7.73 17.97
N LEU A 100 10.17 7.14 17.82
CA LEU A 100 10.36 5.69 17.75
C LEU A 100 9.78 4.96 18.98
N LYS A 101 10.01 5.50 20.18
CA LYS A 101 9.47 4.94 21.43
C LYS A 101 7.94 4.94 21.46
N ARG A 102 7.29 5.93 20.84
CA ARG A 102 5.82 6.06 20.78
C ARG A 102 5.15 5.14 19.76
N MET A 103 5.89 4.59 18.79
CA MET A 103 5.32 3.65 17.81
C MET A 103 4.74 2.43 18.53
N LYS A 104 3.64 1.86 18.03
CA LYS A 104 3.00 0.67 18.65
C LYS A 104 3.38 -0.61 17.89
N PRO A 105 3.72 -1.71 18.58
CA PRO A 105 3.90 -3.03 17.96
C PRO A 105 2.61 -3.53 17.30
N GLY A 106 2.75 -4.45 16.35
CA GLY A 106 1.61 -5.16 15.76
C GLY A 106 0.66 -4.31 14.92
N LYS A 107 1.15 -3.16 14.41
CA LYS A 107 0.43 -2.36 13.41
C LYS A 107 0.74 -2.85 12.01
N ALA A 108 -0.22 -2.70 11.10
CA ALA A 108 -0.04 -3.03 9.69
C ALA A 108 1.13 -2.24 9.11
N THR A 109 1.90 -2.88 8.23
CA THR A 109 3.01 -2.25 7.51
C THR A 109 2.48 -1.32 6.43
N GLY A 110 3.26 -0.28 6.13
CA GLY A 110 2.99 0.60 5.01
C GLY A 110 3.39 -0.04 3.67
N PRO A 111 3.32 0.72 2.56
CA PRO A 111 3.82 0.26 1.25
C PRO A 111 5.31 -0.09 1.23
N ASP A 112 6.06 0.33 2.25
CA ASP A 112 7.47 -0.02 2.48
C ASP A 112 7.67 -1.42 3.09
N ASP A 113 6.58 -2.06 3.53
CA ASP A 113 6.54 -3.35 4.23
C ASP A 113 7.43 -3.41 5.50
N VAL A 114 7.68 -2.26 6.13
CA VAL A 114 8.54 -2.19 7.32
C VAL A 114 7.71 -2.10 8.60
N ALA A 115 7.89 -3.06 9.50
CA ALA A 115 7.21 -3.09 10.79
C ALA A 115 7.82 -2.12 11.81
N ALA A 116 6.99 -1.61 12.73
CA ALA A 116 7.44 -0.76 13.84
C ALA A 116 8.51 -1.40 14.72
N GLU A 117 8.52 -2.73 14.82
CA GLU A 117 9.52 -3.48 15.59
C GLU A 117 10.90 -3.36 14.97
N LEU A 118 11.01 -3.35 13.64
CA LEU A 118 12.28 -3.17 12.95
C LEU A 118 12.88 -1.78 13.21
N TRP A 119 12.03 -0.75 13.22
CA TRP A 119 12.44 0.61 13.53
C TRP A 119 12.91 0.77 14.99
N LYS A 120 12.34 -0.01 15.92
CA LYS A 120 12.69 0.02 17.35
C LYS A 120 13.89 -0.83 17.72
N SER A 121 14.22 -1.84 16.93
CA SER A 121 15.18 -2.87 17.30
C SER A 121 16.66 -2.41 17.25
N ARG A 122 16.93 -1.12 16.94
CA ARG A 122 18.27 -0.50 17.01
C ARG A 122 19.32 -1.17 16.10
N HIS A 123 18.92 -1.79 14.98
CA HIS A 123 19.85 -2.43 14.04
C HIS A 123 20.53 -1.44 13.07
N TRP A 124 20.21 -0.15 13.13
CA TRP A 124 20.70 0.85 12.18
C TRP A 124 22.05 1.48 12.54
N ASN A 125 22.72 1.06 13.60
CA ASN A 125 24.10 1.48 13.83
C ASN A 125 25.04 0.61 12.98
N SER A 126 25.22 1.00 11.72
CA SER A 126 26.33 0.54 10.88
C SER A 126 26.95 1.75 10.19
N ALA A 127 27.91 2.36 10.88
CA ALA A 127 29.16 2.97 10.41
C ALA A 127 29.73 3.89 11.49
#